data_AF-A0A4Y7IM78-F1
#
_entry.id   AF-A0A4Y7IM78-F1
#
_cell.length_a   1.000
_cell.length_b   1.000
_cell.length_c   1.000
_cell.angle_alpha   90.00
_cell.angle_beta   90.00
_cell.angle_gamma   90.00
#
_symmetry.space_group_name_H-M   'P 1'
#
loop_
_entity.id
_entity.type
_entity.pdbx_description
1 polymer ?
#
loop_
_entity_poly.entity_id
_entity_poly.type
_entity_poly.pdbx_seq_one_letter_code
_entity_poly.pdbx_strand_id
1 'polypeptide(L)'
;MLSNCTTTGIAILIRDHAGRFVEGMRFLQHARNITQVEAWGFLHAMQWARAYQYNKVIFENDNKQISDQLSKLTIFTLSEVLNSPASEEFKLQSQISKIINSFSGD
;
A
#
# COMPACT_ATOMS: atom_id res chain seq x y z
N MET A 1 0.95 11.18 27.86
CA MET A 1 -0.05 12.02 27.18
C MET A 1 0.13 11.84 25.68
N LEU A 2 -0.81 11.22 24.97
CA LEU A 2 -0.67 10.87 23.54
C LEU A 2 -1.33 11.94 22.68
N SER A 3 -0.53 12.79 22.02
CA SER A 3 -0.99 13.76 21.01
C SER A 3 -0.31 13.49 19.66
N ASN A 4 -0.34 12.25 19.18
CA ASN A 4 0.40 11.85 17.96
C ASN A 4 -0.52 11.17 16.94
N CYS A 5 -1.73 11.69 16.71
CA CYS A 5 -2.51 11.30 15.53
C CYS A 5 -2.48 12.48 14.56
N THR A 6 -1.53 12.47 13.63
CA THR A 6 -1.44 13.51 12.60
C THR A 6 -2.27 13.09 11.39
N THR A 7 -3.11 14.00 10.90
CA THR A 7 -3.75 13.83 9.60
C THR A 7 -2.70 14.05 8.53
N THR A 8 -2.56 13.08 7.63
CA THR A 8 -1.52 13.05 6.60
C THR A 8 -2.17 12.96 5.22
N GLY A 9 -1.55 13.60 4.24
CA GLY A 9 -1.98 13.51 2.85
C GLY A 9 -1.26 12.36 2.16
N ILE A 10 -2.02 11.54 1.44
CA ILE A 10 -1.50 10.49 0.56
C ILE A 10 -1.87 10.87 -0.87
N ALA A 11 -0.91 10.75 -1.78
CA ALA A 11 -1.11 10.91 -3.21
C ALA A 11 -0.56 9.69 -3.94
N ILE A 12 -1.35 9.10 -4.83
CA ILE A 12 -0.98 7.94 -5.65
C ILE A 12 -1.18 8.34 -7.11
N LEU A 13 -0.20 8.03 -7.94
CA LEU A 13 -0.21 8.29 -9.37
C LEU A 13 -0.10 6.97 -10.12
N ILE A 14 -0.98 6.77 -11.10
CA ILE A 14 -0.92 5.66 -12.05
C ILE A 14 -0.29 6.19 -13.33
N ARG A 15 0.70 5.45 -13.82
CA ARG A 15 1.32 5.69 -15.12
C ARG A 15 1.20 4.45 -15.98
N ASP A 16 1.09 4.66 -17.29
CA ASP A 16 1.18 3.57 -18.25
C ASP A 16 2.62 3.06 -18.39
N HIS A 17 2.80 1.99 -19.15
CA HIS A 17 4.11 1.39 -19.42
C HIS A 17 5.10 2.33 -20.14
N ALA A 18 4.62 3.43 -20.73
CA ALA A 18 5.45 4.47 -21.34
C ALA A 18 5.75 5.63 -20.37
N GLY A 19 5.36 5.50 -19.10
CA GLY A 19 5.55 6.50 -18.07
C GLY A 19 4.58 7.69 -18.14
N ARG A 20 3.54 7.62 -18.98
CA ARG A 20 2.56 8.71 -19.11
C ARG A 20 1.57 8.64 -17.96
N PHE A 21 1.20 9.80 -17.42
CA PHE A 21 0.14 9.89 -16.42
C PHE A 21 -1.19 9.39 -16.98
N VAL A 22 -1.86 8.52 -16.22
CA VAL A 22 -3.18 7.97 -16.54
C VAL A 22 -4.22 8.54 -15.59
N GLU A 23 -4.00 8.36 -14.29
CA GLU A 23 -4.93 8.76 -13.24
C GLU A 23 -4.19 8.96 -11.91
N GLY A 24 -4.79 9.68 -10.96
CA GLY A 24 -4.26 9.79 -9.62
C GLY A 24 -5.35 9.95 -8.57
N MET A 25 -5.07 9.48 -7.37
CA MET A 25 -5.93 9.68 -6.20
C MET A 25 -5.20 10.45 -5.13
N ARG A 26 -5.96 11.24 -4.37
CA ARG A 26 -5.48 11.90 -3.16
C ARG A 26 -6.52 11.76 -2.06
N PHE A 27 -6.07 11.51 -0.85
CA PHE A 27 -6.94 11.40 0.31
C PHE A 27 -6.17 11.72 1.58
N LEU A 28 -6.94 12.01 2.64
CA LEU A 28 -6.39 12.24 3.96
C LEU A 28 -6.51 10.96 4.79
N GLN A 29 -5.43 10.58 5.45
CA GLN A 29 -5.37 9.39 6.29
C GLN A 29 -4.79 9.76 7.66
N HIS A 30 -5.38 9.20 8.71
CA HIS A 30 -4.81 9.32 10.04
C HIS A 30 -3.64 8.36 10.18
N ALA A 31 -2.52 8.88 10.66
CA ALA A 31 -1.31 8.12 10.89
C ALA A 31 -0.59 8.60 12.15
N ARG A 32 0.17 7.70 12.77
CA ARG A 32 0.99 7.97 13.95
C ARG A 32 2.40 8.41 13.61
N ASN A 33 2.91 7.99 12.45
CA ASN A 33 4.24 8.30 11.95
C ASN A 33 4.27 8.18 10.42
N ILE A 34 5.36 8.67 9.81
CA ILE A 34 5.54 8.70 8.35
C ILE A 34 5.53 7.29 7.74
N THR A 35 6.13 6.32 8.42
CA THR A 35 6.18 4.91 8.00
C THR A 35 4.77 4.34 7.82
N GLN A 36 3.85 4.70 8.72
CA GLN A 36 2.45 4.28 8.62
C GLN A 36 1.74 4.92 7.43
N VAL A 37 2.01 6.19 7.13
CA VAL A 37 1.46 6.89 5.95
C VAL A 37 1.87 6.19 4.66
N GLU A 38 3.15 5.87 4.55
CA GLU A 38 3.70 5.20 3.37
C GLU A 38 3.10 3.80 3.19
N ALA A 39 2.94 3.05 4.28
CA ALA A 39 2.30 1.74 4.26
C ALA A 39 0.81 1.83 3.84
N TRP A 40 0.09 2.86 4.28
CA TRP A 40 -1.27 3.15 3.80
C TRP A 40 -1.27 3.45 2.29
N GLY A 41 -0.34 4.28 1.81
CA GLY A 41 -0.21 4.60 0.38
C GLY A 41 -0.06 3.35 -0.48
N PHE A 42 0.80 2.42 -0.08
CA PHE A 42 0.96 1.15 -0.78
C PHE A 42 -0.29 0.28 -0.74
N LEU A 43 -0.95 0.15 0.41
CA LEU A 43 -2.18 -0.64 0.52
C LEU A 43 -3.26 -0.13 -0.44
N HIS A 44 -3.47 1.19 -0.46
CA HIS A 44 -4.45 1.81 -1.35
C HIS A 44 -4.05 1.63 -2.83
N ALA A 45 -2.77 1.74 -3.16
CA ALA A 45 -2.30 1.48 -4.52
C ALA A 45 -2.54 0.01 -4.94
N MET A 46 -2.30 -0.96 -4.05
CA MET A 46 -2.54 -2.38 -4.33
C MET A 46 -4.02 -2.70 -4.49
N GLN A 47 -4.87 -2.15 -3.61
CA GLN A 47 -6.32 -2.26 -3.73
C GLN A 47 -6.82 -1.67 -5.06
N TRP A 48 -6.27 -0.52 -5.44
CA TRP A 48 -6.62 0.14 -6.70
C TRP A 48 -6.23 -0.73 -7.91
N ALA A 49 -4.97 -1.20 -7.96
CA ALA A 49 -4.49 -2.08 -9.02
C ALA A 49 -5.36 -3.33 -9.18
N ARG A 50 -5.80 -3.93 -8.06
CA ARG A 50 -6.72 -5.07 -8.07
C ARG A 50 -8.10 -4.71 -8.60
N ALA A 51 -8.70 -3.62 -8.13
CA ALA A 51 -10.02 -3.17 -8.57
C ALA A 51 -10.08 -2.91 -10.08
N TYR A 52 -8.98 -2.48 -10.68
CA TYR A 52 -8.83 -2.23 -12.11
C TYR A 52 -8.22 -3.42 -12.88
N GLN A 53 -8.02 -4.55 -12.21
CA GLN A 53 -7.51 -5.80 -12.79
C GLN A 53 -6.17 -5.62 -13.53
N TYR A 54 -5.28 -4.80 -12.98
CA TYR A 54 -3.94 -4.64 -13.54
C TYR A 54 -3.10 -5.89 -13.29
N ASN A 55 -2.62 -6.51 -14.37
CA ASN A 55 -1.90 -7.78 -14.31
C ASN A 55 -0.39 -7.64 -14.09
N LYS A 56 0.19 -6.48 -14.41
CA LYS A 56 1.63 -6.18 -14.26
C LYS A 56 1.78 -4.76 -13.74
N VAL A 57 2.05 -4.63 -12.45
CA VAL A 57 2.16 -3.33 -11.76
C VAL A 57 3.52 -3.23 -11.09
N ILE A 58 4.17 -2.08 -11.25
CA ILE A 58 5.35 -1.69 -10.49
C ILE A 58 4.88 -0.63 -9.50
N PHE A 59 5.14 -0.87 -8.22
CA PHE A 59 4.87 0.12 -7.17
C PHE A 59 6.18 0.84 -6.83
N GLU A 60 6.18 2.16 -6.94
CA GLU A 60 7.34 3.01 -6.70
C GLU A 60 7.11 3.91 -5.48
N ASN A 61 8.15 4.06 -4.64
CA ASN A 61 8.17 4.90 -3.44
C ASN A 61 9.63 5.32 -3.16
N ASP A 62 9.86 6.53 -2.65
CA ASP A 62 11.15 7.05 -2.23
C ASP A 62 11.61 6.56 -0.84
N ASN A 63 10.70 6.01 -0.04
CA ASN A 63 10.96 5.39 1.25
C ASN A 63 11.53 3.98 1.11
N LYS A 64 12.87 3.89 1.13
CA LYS A 64 13.63 2.63 1.08
C LYS A 64 13.21 1.61 2.14
N GLN A 65 12.95 2.03 3.38
CA GLN A 65 12.62 1.09 4.46
C GLN A 65 11.33 0.33 4.15
N ILE A 66 10.30 1.04 3.69
CA ILE A 66 9.02 0.43 3.30
C ILE A 66 9.20 -0.44 2.05
N SER A 67 9.92 0.04 1.04
CA SER A 67 10.22 -0.74 -0.17
C SER A 67 10.95 -2.05 0.14
N ASP A 68 11.93 -2.03 1.05
CA ASP A 68 12.68 -3.21 1.49
C ASP A 68 11.81 -4.19 2.30
N GLN A 69 10.79 -3.70 3.00
CA GLN A 69 9.86 -4.55 3.77
C GLN A 69 8.75 -5.12 2.90
N LEU A 70 8.20 -4.33 1.98
CA LEU A 70 7.18 -4.78 1.05
C LEU A 70 7.75 -5.74 0.01
N SER A 71 8.98 -5.52 -0.49
CA SER A 71 9.64 -6.47 -1.40
C SER A 71 9.79 -7.87 -0.81
N LYS A 72 9.96 -7.98 0.51
CA LYS A 72 9.95 -9.28 1.23
C LYS A 72 8.56 -9.92 1.24
N LEU A 73 7.48 -9.14 1.16
CA LEU A 73 6.11 -9.61 1.04
C LEU A 73 5.73 -9.93 -0.42
N THR A 74 6.35 -9.25 -1.39
CA THR A 74 6.17 -9.47 -2.82
C THR A 74 6.64 -10.85 -3.30
N ILE A 75 7.24 -11.66 -2.42
CA ILE A 75 7.42 -13.11 -2.65
C ILE A 75 6.06 -13.84 -2.73
N PHE A 76 4.97 -13.26 -2.21
CA PHE A 76 3.61 -13.63 -2.62
C PHE A 76 3.29 -12.89 -3.91
N THR A 77 3.60 -13.54 -5.03
CA THR A 77 3.31 -13.00 -6.36
C THR A 77 1.86 -12.51 -6.44
N LEU A 78 1.67 -11.28 -6.92
CA LEU A 78 0.35 -10.67 -7.17
C LEU A 78 -0.59 -11.59 -7.97
N SER A 79 -0.07 -12.56 -8.72
CA SER A 79 -0.84 -13.62 -9.38
C SER A 79 -1.61 -14.55 -8.43
N GLU A 80 -1.12 -14.82 -7.23
CA GLU A 80 -1.85 -15.59 -6.22
C GLU A 80 -2.92 -14.73 -5.52
N VAL A 81 -2.63 -13.43 -5.35
CA VAL A 81 -3.51 -12.46 -4.67
C VAL A 81 -4.69 -12.04 -5.55
N LEU A 82 -4.47 -11.80 -6.85
CA LEU A 82 -5.50 -11.37 -7.80
C LEU A 82 -6.48 -12.50 -8.15
N ASN A 83 -6.07 -13.76 -8.04
CA ASN A 83 -6.89 -14.94 -8.32
C ASN A 83 -7.53 -15.58 -7.07
N SER A 84 -7.27 -15.05 -5.88
CA SER A 84 -7.79 -15.62 -4.64
C SER A 84 -9.21 -15.13 -4.30
N PRO A 85 -10.11 -16.03 -3.85
CA PRO A 85 -11.48 -15.70 -3.47
C PRO A 85 -11.53 -14.66 -2.33
N ALA A 86 -12.66 -13.96 -2.18
CA ALA A 86 -12.86 -12.89 -1.20
C ALA A 86 -12.50 -13.25 0.26
N SER A 87 -12.44 -14.54 0.62
CA SER A 87 -11.96 -15.00 1.94
C SER A 87 -10.47 -14.72 2.18
N GLU A 88 -9.65 -14.64 1.14
CA GLU A 88 -8.23 -14.29 1.23
C GLU A 88 -8.00 -12.77 1.28
N GLU A 89 -9.01 -11.96 0.91
CA GLU A 89 -9.01 -10.50 1.08
C GLU A 89 -8.85 -10.12 2.56
N PHE A 90 -9.61 -10.77 3.45
CA PHE A 90 -9.52 -10.55 4.89
C PHE A 90 -8.14 -10.94 5.44
N LYS A 91 -7.51 -11.99 4.90
CA LYS A 91 -6.16 -12.42 5.31
C LYS A 91 -5.10 -11.45 4.84
N LEU A 92 -5.20 -10.93 3.62
CA LEU A 92 -4.25 -9.95 3.08
C LEU A 92 -4.41 -8.61 3.80
N GLN A 93 -5.64 -8.12 3.97
CA GLN A 93 -5.95 -6.94 4.78
C GLN A 93 -5.46 -7.12 6.22
N SER A 94 -5.62 -8.32 6.81
CA SER A 94 -5.10 -8.63 8.15
C SER A 94 -3.58 -8.66 8.20
N GLN A 95 -2.90 -9.23 7.20
CA GLN A 95 -1.44 -9.27 7.15
C GLN A 95 -0.86 -7.87 6.94
N ILE A 96 -1.41 -7.09 6.01
CA ILE A 96 -1.00 -5.70 5.78
C ILE A 96 -1.33 -4.84 7.00
N SER A 97 -2.50 -5.02 7.62
CA SER A 97 -2.85 -4.33 8.87
C SER A 97 -1.91 -4.71 10.02
N LYS A 98 -1.52 -5.98 10.17
CA LYS A 98 -0.51 -6.42 11.14
C LYS A 98 0.84 -5.76 10.90
N ILE A 99 1.22 -5.56 9.64
CA ILE A 99 2.49 -4.92 9.27
C ILE A 99 2.42 -3.41 9.52
N ILE A 100 1.34 -2.75 9.10
CA ILE A 100 1.03 -1.35 9.43
C ILE A 100 1.07 -1.13 10.95
N ASN A 101 0.49 -2.06 11.72
CA ASN A 101 0.49 -2.01 13.19
C ASN A 101 1.85 -2.39 13.79
N SER A 102 2.68 -3.18 13.10
CA SER A 102 4.06 -3.45 13.52
C SER A 102 4.97 -2.22 13.40
N PHE A 103 4.65 -1.28 12.49
CA PHE A 103 5.26 0.05 12.45
C PHE A 103 4.74 1.00 13.54
N SER A 104 3.85 0.51 14.40
CA SER A 104 3.27 1.26 15.51
C SER A 104 3.85 0.85 16.87
N GLY A 105 4.86 -0.03 16.91
CA GLY A 105 5.61 -0.37 18.12
C GLY A 105 6.87 0.48 18.24
N ASP A 106 6.92 1.25 19.34
CA ASP A 106 8.03 2.04 19.93
C ASP A 106 9.10 2.66 19.00
#